data_AF-A0A2E1PEA5-F1
#
_entry.id   AF-A0A2E1PEA5-F1
#
_cell.length_a   1.000
_cell.length_b   1.000
_cell.length_c   1.000
_cell.angle_alpha   90.00
_cell.angle_beta   90.00
_cell.angle_gamma   90.00
#
_symmetry.space_group_name_H-M   'P 1'
#
loop_
_entity.id
_entity.type
_entity.pdbx_description
1 polymer ?
#
loop_
_entity_poly.entity_id
_entity_poly.type
_entity_poly.pdbx_seq_one_letter_code
_entity_poly.pdbx_strand_id
1 'polypeptide(L)'
;MKTSREKMIGQHIGYRYDVNLIPDYKKITPFLKKYVDIMGWDDLNWLEDIHMGFEGDNPAVFDRNANAWITLPKKMKLPKDQQDRDMLARELLIKFQMSPDHPLVQLKRTYAKGENFKLVE
;
A
#
# COMPACT_ATOMS: atom_id res chain seq x y z
N MET A 1 -3.03 -23.71 -21.99
CA MET A 1 -4.14 -24.25 -21.17
C MET A 1 -4.47 -23.20 -20.12
N LYS A 2 -5.66 -22.58 -20.14
CA LYS A 2 -5.97 -21.47 -19.21
C LYS A 2 -6.17 -22.00 -17.79
N THR A 3 -5.51 -21.38 -16.80
CA THR A 3 -5.62 -21.79 -15.38
C THR A 3 -7.06 -21.62 -14.88
N SER A 4 -7.45 -22.34 -13.82
CA SER A 4 -8.78 -22.20 -13.22
C SER A 4 -9.08 -20.76 -12.79
N ARG A 5 -8.03 -20.03 -12.37
CA ARG A 5 -8.12 -18.61 -12.00
C ARG A 5 -8.42 -17.76 -13.24
N GLU A 6 -7.70 -17.95 -14.34
CA GLU A 6 -7.95 -17.24 -15.61
C GLU A 6 -9.36 -17.41 -16.18
N LYS A 7 -10.02 -18.54 -15.89
CA LYS A 7 -11.42 -18.76 -16.28
C LYS A 7 -12.41 -17.97 -15.41
N MET A 8 -12.09 -17.71 -14.15
CA MET A 8 -12.95 -16.94 -13.23
C MET A 8 -12.94 -15.43 -13.52
N ILE A 9 -11.81 -14.85 -13.93
CA ILE A 9 -11.61 -13.38 -14.03
C ILE A 9 -11.91 -12.75 -15.40
N GLY A 10 -12.21 -13.52 -16.45
CA GLY A 10 -12.65 -12.99 -17.75
C GLY A 10 -11.51 -12.59 -18.72
N GLN A 11 -11.73 -11.59 -19.58
CA GLN A 11 -10.72 -11.10 -20.55
C GLN A 11 -9.58 -10.36 -19.83
N HIS A 12 -8.37 -10.55 -20.34
CA HIS A 12 -7.13 -10.02 -19.76
C HIS A 12 -6.56 -8.93 -20.66
N ILE A 13 -6.20 -7.79 -20.06
CA ILE A 13 -5.42 -6.73 -20.71
C ILE A 13 -3.96 -7.03 -20.38
N GLY A 14 -3.06 -7.01 -21.36
CA GLY A 14 -1.71 -7.61 -21.28
C GLY A 14 -0.82 -7.15 -20.12
N TYR A 15 -1.08 -5.98 -19.53
CA TYR A 15 -0.35 -5.50 -18.34
C TYR A 15 -0.73 -6.23 -17.04
N ARG A 16 -1.79 -7.04 -17.04
CA ARG A 16 -2.25 -7.81 -15.87
C ARG A 16 -1.32 -8.98 -15.50
N TYR A 17 -0.33 -9.28 -16.34
CA TYR A 17 0.70 -10.29 -16.10
C TYR A 17 2.09 -9.73 -15.82
N ASP A 18 2.24 -8.40 -15.71
CA ASP A 18 3.43 -7.83 -15.06
C ASP A 18 3.24 -7.90 -13.53
N VAL A 19 2.83 -9.09 -13.05
CA VAL A 19 2.63 -9.38 -11.63
C VAL A 19 4.02 -9.57 -11.06
N ASN A 20 4.61 -8.49 -10.57
CA ASN A 20 5.77 -8.61 -9.71
C ASN A 20 5.27 -9.14 -8.37
N LEU A 21 5.10 -10.47 -8.29
CA LEU A 21 4.86 -11.16 -7.02
C LEU A 21 5.75 -10.52 -5.98
N ILE A 22 5.15 -10.10 -4.86
CA ILE A 22 5.88 -9.32 -3.88
C ILE A 22 7.16 -10.07 -3.50
N PRO A 23 8.33 -9.44 -3.71
CA PRO A 23 9.58 -10.14 -3.57
C PRO A 23 9.78 -10.57 -2.12
N ASP A 24 10.13 -11.84 -1.93
CA ASP A 24 10.51 -12.55 -0.69
C ASP A 24 9.81 -12.10 0.61
N TYR A 25 8.79 -12.86 1.03
CA TYR A 25 8.13 -12.74 2.34
C TYR A 25 9.09 -12.84 3.52
N LYS A 26 10.34 -13.32 3.36
CA LYS A 26 11.35 -13.28 4.43
C LYS A 26 11.72 -11.86 4.85
N LYS A 27 11.53 -10.87 3.98
CA LYS A 27 11.81 -9.45 4.25
C LYS A 27 10.55 -8.65 4.64
N ILE A 28 9.42 -9.32 4.87
CA ILE A 28 8.20 -8.65 5.31
C ILE A 28 8.45 -7.94 6.65
N THR A 29 7.99 -6.69 6.75
CA THR A 29 8.12 -5.96 8.01
C THR A 29 7.15 -6.54 9.06
N PRO A 30 7.47 -6.42 10.36
CA PRO A 30 6.56 -6.89 11.41
C PRO A 30 5.17 -6.24 11.34
N PHE A 31 5.10 -4.98 10.88
CA PHE A 31 3.85 -4.27 10.67
C PHE A 31 3.02 -4.91 9.54
N LEU A 32 3.63 -5.14 8.38
CA LEU A 32 2.95 -5.75 7.23
C LEU A 32 2.50 -7.18 7.53
N LYS A 33 3.29 -7.94 8.29
CA LYS A 33 2.88 -9.27 8.75
C LYS A 33 1.59 -9.20 9.58
N LYS A 34 1.55 -8.31 10.57
CA LYS A 34 0.35 -8.08 11.40
C LYS A 34 -0.84 -7.60 10.56
N TYR A 35 -0.59 -6.76 9.56
CA TYR A 35 -1.63 -6.29 8.65
C TYR A 35 -2.28 -7.45 7.89
N VAL A 36 -1.48 -8.33 7.28
CA VAL A 36 -1.99 -9.53 6.59
C VAL A 36 -2.81 -10.40 7.54
N ASP A 37 -2.30 -10.64 8.74
CA ASP A 37 -2.98 -11.46 9.76
C ASP A 37 -4.35 -10.88 10.15
N ILE A 38 -4.45 -9.55 10.31
CA ILE A 38 -5.72 -8.86 10.64
C ILE A 38 -6.70 -8.93 9.47
N MET A 39 -6.22 -8.73 8.24
CA MET A 39 -7.07 -8.74 7.06
C MET A 39 -7.54 -10.15 6.68
N GLY A 40 -6.89 -11.20 7.21
CA GLY A 40 -7.17 -12.59 6.84
C GLY A 40 -6.82 -12.86 5.39
N TRP A 41 -5.77 -12.23 4.87
CA TRP A 41 -5.31 -12.37 3.50
C TRP A 41 -4.17 -13.38 3.39
N ASP A 42 -4.07 -14.05 2.25
CA ASP A 42 -3.00 -15.03 1.99
C ASP A 42 -1.69 -14.36 1.56
N ASP A 43 -1.76 -13.15 0.99
CA ASP A 43 -0.64 -12.47 0.38
C ASP A 43 -0.78 -10.93 0.45
N LEU A 44 0.26 -10.21 0.02
CA LEU A 44 0.29 -8.76 -0.09
C LEU A 44 0.17 -8.25 -1.53
N ASN A 45 -0.13 -9.09 -2.53
CA ASN A 45 0.10 -8.79 -3.95
C ASN A 45 -0.58 -7.51 -4.44
N TRP A 46 -1.67 -7.07 -3.81
CA TRP A 46 -2.31 -5.77 -4.13
C TRP A 46 -1.39 -4.55 -3.88
N LEU A 47 -0.31 -4.71 -3.13
CA LEU A 47 0.75 -3.72 -2.89
C LEU A 47 1.95 -3.88 -3.84
N GLU A 48 1.88 -4.73 -4.87
CA GLU A 48 3.03 -5.02 -5.75
C GLU A 48 3.61 -3.76 -6.39
N ASP A 49 2.73 -2.88 -6.88
CA ASP A 49 3.07 -1.64 -7.58
C ASP A 49 3.36 -0.44 -6.67
N ILE A 50 3.60 -0.69 -5.37
CA ILE A 50 4.00 0.33 -4.41
C ILE A 50 5.52 0.27 -4.22
N HIS A 51 6.18 1.38 -4.53
CA HIS A 51 7.64 1.45 -4.54
C HIS A 51 8.16 2.68 -3.81
N MET A 52 9.39 2.58 -3.32
CA MET A 52 10.12 3.74 -2.84
C MET A 52 10.73 4.48 -4.03
N GLY A 53 10.36 5.74 -4.20
CA GLY A 53 10.90 6.63 -5.21
C GLY A 53 11.37 7.95 -4.60
N PHE A 54 11.50 8.96 -5.47
CA PHE A 54 11.84 10.32 -5.09
C PHE A 54 10.94 11.30 -5.83
N GLU A 55 10.39 12.26 -5.10
CA GLU A 55 9.74 13.44 -5.67
C GLU A 55 10.70 14.63 -5.51
N GLY A 56 11.40 14.97 -6.59
CA GLY A 56 12.55 15.87 -6.54
C GLY A 56 13.66 15.30 -5.66
N ASP A 57 14.07 16.04 -4.63
CA ASP A 57 15.09 15.62 -3.66
C ASP A 57 14.50 14.87 -2.45
N ASN A 58 13.17 14.74 -2.36
CA ASN A 58 12.52 14.10 -1.22
C ASN A 58 12.29 12.62 -1.51
N PRO A 59 12.64 11.71 -0.59
CA PRO A 59 12.17 10.34 -0.68
C PRO A 59 10.64 10.34 -0.62
N ALA A 60 10.00 9.49 -1.42
CA ALA A 60 8.55 9.46 -1.52
C ALA A 60 8.06 8.04 -1.82
N VAL A 61 6.89 7.69 -1.29
CA VAL A 61 6.19 6.46 -1.68
C VAL A 61 5.40 6.75 -2.95
N PHE A 62 5.63 5.95 -3.98
CA PHE A 62 4.85 6.00 -5.21
C PHE A 62 3.79 4.90 -5.19
N ASP A 63 2.53 5.31 -5.37
CA ASP A 63 1.39 4.42 -5.55
C ASP A 63 0.91 4.49 -7.00
N ARG A 64 1.19 3.45 -7.79
CA ARG A 64 0.77 3.36 -9.19
C ARG A 64 -0.75 3.25 -9.34
N ASN A 65 -1.43 2.59 -8.40
CA ASN A 65 -2.87 2.36 -8.48
C ASN A 65 -3.64 3.69 -8.42
N ALA A 66 -3.18 4.61 -7.57
CA ALA A 66 -3.72 5.97 -7.46
C ALA A 66 -3.00 7.00 -8.35
N ASN A 67 -1.89 6.62 -8.99
CA ASN A 67 -0.96 7.53 -9.67
C ASN A 67 -0.56 8.73 -8.78
N ALA A 68 -0.19 8.44 -7.54
CA ALA A 68 0.03 9.44 -6.49
C ALA A 68 1.38 9.25 -5.78
N TRP A 69 1.84 10.34 -5.17
CA TRP A 69 3.08 10.39 -4.40
C TRP A 69 2.80 10.80 -2.96
N ILE A 70 3.46 10.13 -2.01
CA ILE A 70 3.45 10.50 -0.59
C ILE A 70 4.88 10.86 -0.20
N THR A 71 5.16 12.15 -0.03
CA THR A 71 6.47 12.65 0.37
C THR A 71 6.84 12.22 1.78
N LEU A 72 8.08 11.81 1.97
CA LEU A 72 8.66 11.47 3.27
C LEU A 72 9.67 12.56 3.70
N PRO A 73 9.95 12.68 5.01
CA PRO A 73 10.96 13.63 5.49
C PRO A 73 12.35 13.35 4.90
N LYS A 74 13.03 14.39 4.40
CA LYS A 74 14.40 14.29 3.81
C LYS A 74 15.43 13.57 4.67
N LYS A 75 15.29 13.63 5.99
CA LYS A 75 16.24 13.06 6.96
C LYS A 75 16.00 11.57 7.24
N MET A 76 14.96 10.96 6.65
CA MET A 76 14.65 9.56 6.87
C MET A 76 15.76 8.67 6.28
N LYS A 77 16.29 7.75 7.10
CA LYS A 77 17.26 6.77 6.62
C LYS A 77 16.54 5.70 5.81
N LEU A 78 16.82 5.64 4.51
CA LEU A 78 16.30 4.58 3.64
C LEU A 78 17.25 3.37 3.65
N PRO A 79 16.71 2.14 3.61
CA PRO A 79 17.51 0.93 3.37
C PRO A 79 18.35 1.06 2.09
N LYS A 80 19.46 0.32 1.97
CA LYS A 80 20.26 0.31 0.74
C LYS A 80 19.68 -0.63 -0.32
N ASP A 81 19.11 -1.73 0.13
CA ASP A 81 18.53 -2.77 -0.70
C ASP A 81 17.15 -2.36 -1.23
N GLN A 82 16.90 -2.60 -2.53
CA GLN A 82 15.69 -2.16 -3.20
C GLN A 82 14.43 -2.83 -2.62
N GLN A 83 14.53 -4.12 -2.30
CA GLN A 83 13.41 -4.87 -1.76
C GLN A 83 13.03 -4.37 -0.36
N ASP A 84 14.02 -4.09 0.49
CA ASP A 84 13.78 -3.50 1.81
C ASP A 84 13.15 -2.11 1.72
N ARG A 85 13.54 -1.30 0.71
CA ARG A 85 12.90 -0.01 0.45
C ARG A 85 11.44 -0.15 0.04
N ASP A 86 11.14 -1.08 -0.87
CA ASP A 86 9.77 -1.26 -1.34
C ASP A 86 8.88 -1.84 -0.24
N MET A 87 9.39 -2.74 0.62
CA MET A 87 8.68 -3.18 1.82
C MET A 87 8.37 -2.02 2.77
N LEU A 88 9.34 -1.12 2.98
CA LEU A 88 9.13 0.08 3.77
C LEU A 88 8.09 1.02 3.12
N ALA A 89 8.11 1.18 1.79
CA ALA A 89 7.14 2.00 1.07
C ALA A 89 5.71 1.48 1.26
N ARG A 90 5.52 0.16 1.14
CA ARG A 90 4.25 -0.53 1.40
C ARG A 90 3.76 -0.30 2.82
N GLU A 91 4.63 -0.48 3.81
CA GLU A 91 4.29 -0.19 5.21
C GLU A 91 3.87 1.27 5.42
N LEU A 92 4.61 2.21 4.85
CA LEU A 92 4.35 3.64 4.97
C LEU A 92 3.02 4.04 4.34
N LEU A 93 2.67 3.49 3.17
CA LEU A 93 1.37 3.70 2.54
C LEU A 93 0.23 3.28 3.46
N ILE A 94 0.32 2.08 4.02
CA ILE A 94 -0.72 1.55 4.92
C ILE A 94 -0.84 2.40 6.19
N LYS A 95 0.30 2.76 6.80
CA LYS A 95 0.31 3.66 7.97
C LYS A 95 -0.29 5.02 7.66
N PHE A 96 -0.01 5.56 6.48
CA PHE A 96 -0.59 6.82 6.03
C PHE A 96 -2.10 6.71 5.88
N GLN A 97 -2.59 5.67 5.20
CA GLN A 97 -4.03 5.43 4.99
C GLN A 97 -4.79 5.20 6.30
N MET A 98 -4.17 4.53 7.28
CA MET A 98 -4.74 4.30 8.61
C MET A 98 -4.51 5.45 9.60
N SER A 99 -3.79 6.51 9.21
CA SER A 99 -3.47 7.61 10.11
C SER A 99 -4.75 8.34 10.54
N PRO A 100 -4.90 8.71 11.83
CA PRO A 100 -6.01 9.55 12.26
C PRO A 100 -6.00 10.94 11.60
N ASP A 101 -4.83 11.39 11.14
CA ASP A 101 -4.63 12.65 10.42
C ASP A 101 -4.86 12.52 8.90
N HIS A 102 -5.29 11.35 8.42
CA HIS A 102 -5.54 11.14 7.00
C HIS A 102 -6.66 12.08 6.51
N PRO A 103 -6.53 12.72 5.33
CA PRO A 103 -7.53 13.68 4.84
C PRO A 103 -8.96 13.12 4.76
N LEU A 104 -9.12 11.83 4.49
CA LEU A 104 -10.44 11.19 4.48
C LEU A 104 -11.09 11.13 5.87
N VAL A 105 -10.30 11.04 6.95
CA VAL A 105 -10.82 11.12 8.34
C VAL A 105 -11.34 12.53 8.60
N GLN A 106 -10.60 13.56 8.17
CA GLN A 106 -11.06 14.94 8.28
C GLN A 106 -12.34 15.18 7.46
N LEU A 107 -12.38 14.74 6.20
CA LEU A 107 -13.58 14.84 5.37
C LEU A 107 -14.76 14.10 6.00
N LYS A 108 -14.52 12.92 6.58
CA LYS A 108 -15.55 12.19 7.32
C LYS A 108 -16.06 12.99 8.53
N ARG A 109 -15.18 13.63 9.31
CA ARG A 109 -15.58 14.50 10.44
C ARG A 109 -16.42 15.69 9.99
N THR A 110 -16.09 16.31 8.87
CA THR A 110 -16.78 17.51 8.38
C THR A 110 -18.11 17.20 7.70
N TYR A 111 -18.20 16.08 6.95
CA TYR A 111 -19.32 15.81 6.04
C TYR A 111 -20.14 14.57 6.38
N ALA A 112 -19.79 13.80 7.42
CA ALA A 112 -20.62 12.68 7.84
C ALA A 112 -22.01 13.17 8.24
N LYS A 113 -23.05 12.57 7.63
CA LYS A 113 -24.45 12.85 7.94
C LYS A 113 -25.02 11.73 8.82
N GLY A 114 -25.67 12.12 9.91
CA GLY A 114 -26.39 11.21 10.83
C GLY A 114 -25.89 11.28 12.27
N GLU A 115 -26.80 11.11 13.23
CA GLU A 115 -26.53 11.24 14.68
C GLU A 115 -25.74 10.05 15.28
N ASN A 116 -25.55 8.98 14.51
CA ASN A 116 -24.96 7.72 14.98
C ASN A 116 -23.43 7.66 14.83
N PHE A 117 -22.77 8.72 14.39
CA PHE A 117 -21.32 8.69 14.20
C PHE A 117 -20.57 9.32 15.38
N LYS A 118 -20.11 8.48 16.30
CA LYS A 118 -19.11 8.84 17.32
C LYS A 118 -17.78 8.20 16.94
N LEU A 119 -16.76 9.02 16.72
CA LEU A 119 -15.38 8.52 16.70
C LEU A 119 -15.03 8.09 18.12
N VAL A 120 -14.59 6.86 18.28
CA VAL A 120 -13.92 6.43 19.50
C VAL A 120 -12.49 6.96 19.38
N GLU A 121 -12.13 7.89 20.26
CA GLU A 121 -10.76 8.42 20.39
C GLU A 121 -9.81 7.38 20.99
#